data_AF-A0A1M5DQY1-F1
#
_entry.id   AF-A0A1M5DQY1-F1
#
_cell.length_a   1.000
_cell.length_b   1.000
_cell.length_c   1.000
_cell.angle_alpha   90.00
_cell.angle_beta   90.00
_cell.angle_gamma   90.00
#
_symmetry.space_group_name_H-M   'P 1'
#
loop_
_entity.id
_entity.type
_entity.pdbx_description
1 polymer ?
#
loop_
_entity_poly.entity_id
_entity_poly.type
_entity_poly.pdbx_seq_one_letter_code
_entity_poly.pdbx_strand_id
1 'polypeptide(L)'
;MNTFRKLYCLLALSSIILVACNSTAQPVNTTADPTSTTVAKEGIQTAAAVTPAVNTKGPKKGSRVLNSEVCMVNDAYMGKKQIEVPFKGEMYYGCCEMCVERIPKDETVRIATDPQTGEKVNKATAYIVLLNEEGSVAYFANEKNYKDFVASHQ
;
A
#
# COMPACT_ATOMS: atom_id res chain seq x y z
N MET A 1 31.74 -12.99 -35.12
CA MET A 1 31.02 -13.40 -36.35
C MET A 1 30.78 -14.90 -36.26
N ASN A 2 29.59 -15.35 -35.87
CA ASN A 2 29.16 -16.75 -36.01
C ASN A 2 27.75 -16.76 -36.58
N THR A 3 27.57 -17.67 -37.52
CA THR A 3 26.70 -17.62 -38.67
C THR A 3 25.27 -18.08 -38.40
N PHE A 4 24.35 -17.38 -39.07
CA PHE A 4 23.01 -17.79 -39.44
C PHE A 4 22.85 -19.28 -39.72
N ARG A 5 21.79 -19.89 -39.18
CA ARG A 5 21.11 -21.01 -39.85
C ARG A 5 19.59 -20.87 -39.75
N LYS A 6 19.01 -20.62 -40.92
CA LYS A 6 17.60 -20.57 -41.34
C LYS A 6 16.81 -21.78 -40.80
N LEU A 7 15.61 -21.58 -40.21
CA LEU A 7 14.28 -21.41 -40.82
C LEU A 7 13.71 -22.71 -41.44
N TYR A 8 12.41 -22.93 -41.18
CA TYR A 8 11.47 -23.99 -41.58
C TYR A 8 11.34 -25.16 -40.57
N CYS A 9 10.16 -25.67 -40.20
CA CYS A 9 8.87 -25.68 -40.90
C CYS A 9 7.72 -26.13 -39.95
N LEU A 10 6.47 -25.89 -40.35
CA LEU A 10 5.20 -26.54 -39.92
C LEU A 10 4.57 -25.98 -38.63
N LEU A 11 3.61 -25.03 -38.69
CA LEU A 11 2.19 -25.21 -39.01
C LEU A 11 1.51 -26.37 -38.26
N ALA A 12 0.88 -26.03 -37.13
CA ALA A 12 -0.30 -26.73 -36.64
C ALA A 12 -1.32 -25.69 -36.13
N LEU A 13 -2.27 -25.36 -37.00
CA LEU A 13 -3.52 -24.70 -36.65
C LEU A 13 -4.34 -25.67 -35.78
N SER A 14 -4.76 -25.23 -34.59
CA SER A 14 -5.90 -25.85 -33.91
C SER A 14 -6.68 -24.83 -33.09
N SER A 15 -7.79 -24.42 -33.71
CA SER A 15 -9.14 -24.37 -33.14
C SER A 15 -9.41 -23.46 -31.94
N ILE A 16 -10.01 -22.33 -32.30
CA ILE A 16 -10.86 -21.41 -31.55
C ILE A 16 -11.89 -22.15 -30.67
N ILE A 17 -12.01 -21.77 -29.40
CA ILE A 17 -13.27 -21.90 -28.63
C ILE A 17 -13.67 -20.49 -28.19
N LEU A 18 -14.60 -19.89 -28.94
CA LEU A 18 -15.37 -18.73 -28.54
C LEU A 18 -16.46 -19.22 -27.58
N VAL A 19 -16.32 -18.94 -26.28
CA VAL A 19 -17.44 -19.00 -25.34
C VAL A 19 -18.22 -17.70 -25.49
N ALA A 20 -19.39 -17.78 -26.12
CA ALA A 20 -20.35 -16.69 -26.20
C ALA A 20 -21.44 -16.84 -25.12
N CYS A 21 -21.73 -15.72 -24.47
CA CYS A 21 -22.72 -15.53 -23.40
C CYS A 21 -24.16 -15.71 -23.90
N ASN A 22 -25.08 -16.10 -23.01
CA ASN A 22 -26.33 -15.33 -22.82
C ASN A 22 -27.03 -15.70 -21.50
N SER A 23 -27.11 -14.75 -20.57
CA SER A 23 -28.23 -14.65 -19.63
C SER A 23 -29.01 -13.40 -20.02
N THR A 24 -30.25 -13.64 -20.41
CA THR A 24 -31.24 -12.69 -20.91
C THR A 24 -31.41 -11.44 -20.05
N ALA A 25 -31.40 -10.29 -20.73
CA ALA A 25 -32.00 -9.05 -20.24
C ALA A 25 -33.54 -9.14 -20.25
N GLN A 26 -34.19 -8.40 -19.36
CA GLN A 26 -35.35 -7.58 -19.72
C GLN A 26 -35.38 -6.28 -18.90
N PRO A 27 -35.89 -5.16 -19.47
CA PRO A 27 -35.88 -3.82 -18.90
C PRO A 27 -37.28 -3.34 -18.45
N VAL A 28 -37.29 -2.14 -17.84
CA VAL A 28 -38.41 -1.17 -17.67
C VAL A 28 -39.47 -1.46 -16.59
N ASN A 29 -39.50 -0.58 -15.57
CA ASN A 29 -40.66 0.31 -15.35
C ASN A 29 -40.23 1.55 -14.56
N THR A 30 -40.35 2.70 -15.23
CA THR A 30 -40.44 4.03 -14.63
C THR A 30 -41.82 4.19 -14.01
N THR A 31 -41.90 4.69 -12.78
CA THR A 31 -43.02 5.55 -12.36
C THR A 31 -42.45 6.57 -11.38
N ALA A 32 -42.53 7.83 -11.79
CA ALA A 32 -42.40 8.97 -10.90
C ALA A 32 -43.67 9.05 -10.04
N ASP A 33 -43.51 9.32 -8.74
CA ASP A 33 -44.10 10.53 -8.16
C ASP A 33 -43.44 10.84 -6.79
N PRO A 34 -43.32 12.13 -6.43
CA PRO A 34 -42.80 12.60 -5.15
C PRO A 34 -43.94 12.66 -4.12
N THR A 35 -43.62 12.65 -2.83
CA THR A 35 -44.28 13.43 -1.76
C THR A 35 -43.80 12.95 -0.38
N SER A 36 -43.08 13.84 0.29
CA SER A 36 -43.16 14.25 1.70
C SER A 36 -43.20 13.24 2.86
N THR A 37 -42.24 13.49 3.76
CA THR A 37 -42.44 13.76 5.21
C THR A 37 -42.37 12.59 6.20
N THR A 38 -41.19 12.53 6.83
CA THR A 38 -40.92 12.74 8.28
C THR A 38 -41.42 11.73 9.33
N VAL A 39 -40.46 11.30 10.16
CA VAL A 39 -40.42 11.33 11.65
C VAL A 39 -40.02 9.98 12.27
N ALA A 40 -38.81 10.00 12.85
CA ALA A 40 -38.34 9.34 14.08
C ALA A 40 -38.35 7.79 14.12
N LYS A 41 -37.55 7.11 14.95
CA LYS A 41 -36.87 7.47 16.20
C LYS A 41 -35.87 6.36 16.54
N GLU A 42 -34.76 6.72 17.23
CA GLU A 42 -33.96 5.91 18.17
C GLU A 42 -33.34 4.59 17.65
N GLY A 43 -32.07 4.26 17.82
CA GLY A 43 -31.00 4.56 18.78
C GLY A 43 -30.11 3.29 18.75
N ILE A 44 -28.78 3.33 18.72
CA ILE A 44 -27.85 3.35 19.87
C ILE A 44 -26.47 3.10 19.22
N GLN A 45 -25.58 4.09 19.22
CA GLN A 45 -24.34 4.16 20.01
C GLN A 45 -23.42 2.93 19.95
N THR A 46 -22.28 3.10 19.28
CA THR A 46 -20.99 2.88 19.94
C THR A 46 -20.02 3.93 19.39
N ALA A 47 -20.03 5.10 20.04
CA ALA A 47 -18.98 6.08 19.87
C ALA A 47 -17.73 5.51 20.55
N ALA A 48 -16.74 5.11 19.73
CA ALA A 48 -15.41 4.83 20.23
C ALA A 48 -14.87 6.10 20.91
N ALA A 49 -14.37 5.88 22.12
CA ALA A 49 -13.99 6.90 23.07
C ALA A 49 -13.15 8.03 22.46
N VAL A 50 -13.62 9.25 22.70
CA VAL A 50 -12.84 10.47 22.58
C VAL A 50 -11.75 10.45 23.63
N THR A 51 -10.51 10.62 23.17
CA THR A 51 -9.26 10.74 23.92
C THR A 51 -9.32 11.85 24.98
N PRO A 52 -8.46 11.76 26.01
CA PRO A 52 -7.80 12.98 26.45
C PRO A 52 -6.27 12.87 26.56
N ALA A 53 -5.64 14.03 26.29
CA ALA A 53 -4.26 14.43 26.52
C ALA A 53 -3.18 13.97 25.52
N VAL A 54 -3.17 14.58 24.33
CA VAL A 54 -1.95 14.64 23.51
C VAL A 54 -1.01 15.70 24.10
N ASN A 55 -0.08 15.28 24.95
CA ASN A 55 1.18 15.98 25.10
C ASN A 55 1.96 15.73 23.79
N THR A 56 1.85 16.62 22.80
CA THR A 56 2.48 16.44 21.47
C THR A 56 4.00 16.60 21.54
N LYS A 57 4.69 15.62 22.12
CA LYS A 57 6.03 15.26 21.66
C LYS A 57 5.82 14.13 20.67
N GLY A 58 6.23 14.33 19.41
CA GLY A 58 6.09 13.33 18.35
C GLY A 58 6.74 11.99 18.70
N PRO A 59 6.59 10.96 17.84
CA PRO A 59 7.22 9.67 18.08
C PRO A 59 8.73 9.85 18.31
N LYS A 60 9.27 9.11 19.28
CA LYS A 60 10.70 9.16 19.62
C LYS A 60 11.47 8.17 18.74
N LYS A 61 12.78 8.35 18.62
CA LYS A 61 13.68 7.32 18.07
C LYS A 61 13.35 5.93 18.65
N GLY A 62 13.30 4.92 17.78
CA GLY A 62 12.93 3.54 18.10
C GLY A 62 11.41 3.29 18.10
N SER A 63 10.58 4.31 17.97
CA SER A 63 9.13 4.11 17.86
C SER A 63 8.77 3.51 16.50
N ARG A 64 7.82 2.58 16.51
CA ARG A 64 7.12 2.18 15.29
C ARG A 64 6.30 3.36 14.77
N VAL A 65 6.30 3.57 13.46
CA VAL A 65 5.44 4.54 12.77
C VAL A 65 4.50 3.85 11.79
N LEU A 66 3.40 4.51 11.42
CA LEU A 66 2.46 3.97 10.44
C LEU A 66 3.04 4.08 9.02
N ASN A 67 2.82 3.05 8.19
CA ASN A 67 3.27 3.05 6.80
C ASN A 67 2.67 4.22 6.01
N SER A 68 1.43 4.60 6.33
CA SER A 68 0.74 5.73 5.71
C SER A 68 1.30 7.10 6.07
N GLU A 69 2.20 7.18 7.07
CA GLU A 69 2.82 8.42 7.52
C GLU A 69 4.26 8.58 7.02
N VAL A 70 4.70 7.69 6.13
CA VAL A 70 6.08 7.64 5.63
C VAL A 70 6.09 7.92 4.14
N CYS A 71 7.04 8.75 3.70
CA CYS A 71 7.40 8.83 2.30
C CYS A 71 8.40 7.71 1.96
N MET A 72 7.96 6.71 1.22
CA MET A 72 8.78 5.53 0.90
C MET A 72 9.90 5.81 -0.11
N VAL A 73 9.81 6.93 -0.82
CA VAL A 73 10.85 7.40 -1.76
C VAL A 73 12.01 8.04 -1.01
N ASN A 74 11.72 8.79 0.06
CA ASN A 74 12.71 9.57 0.81
C ASN A 74 13.12 8.91 2.13
N ASP A 75 12.53 7.77 2.48
CA ASP A 75 12.78 7.06 3.74
C ASP A 75 12.60 7.97 4.97
N ALA A 76 11.51 8.74 4.94
CA ALA A 76 11.22 9.77 5.94
C ALA A 76 9.80 9.66 6.49
N TYR A 77 9.70 9.73 7.81
CA TYR A 77 8.46 9.95 8.55
C TYR A 77 7.99 11.39 8.38
N MET A 78 6.73 11.55 8.02
CA MET A 78 6.15 12.82 7.59
C MET A 78 5.16 13.40 8.61
N GLY A 79 4.83 12.66 9.67
CA GLY A 79 3.94 13.12 10.75
C GLY A 79 2.46 13.30 10.38
N LYS A 80 2.06 12.87 9.19
CA LYS A 80 0.68 12.94 8.69
C LYS A 80 0.46 11.88 7.62
N LYS A 81 -0.81 11.60 7.27
CA LYS A 81 -1.14 10.70 6.16
C LYS A 81 -0.57 11.23 4.83
N GLN A 82 0.09 10.35 4.08
CA GLN A 82 0.70 10.60 2.78
C GLN A 82 -0.23 10.18 1.62
N ILE A 83 0.17 10.50 0.39
CA ILE A 83 -0.59 10.17 -0.81
C ILE A 83 -0.47 8.66 -1.06
N GLU A 84 -1.61 7.99 -1.18
CA GLU A 84 -1.72 6.58 -1.49
C GLU A 84 -1.31 6.29 -2.95
N VAL A 85 -0.50 5.26 -3.13
CA VAL A 85 -0.04 4.82 -4.46
C VAL A 85 -0.25 3.31 -4.57
N PRO A 86 -1.42 2.88 -5.08
CA PRO A 86 -1.68 1.48 -5.35
C PRO A 86 -0.77 0.97 -6.46
N PHE A 87 -0.06 -0.13 -6.23
CA PHE A 87 0.77 -0.77 -7.24
C PHE A 87 0.78 -2.28 -7.04
N LYS A 88 0.38 -3.03 -8.07
CA LYS A 88 0.35 -4.51 -8.09
C LYS A 88 -0.35 -5.15 -6.86
N GLY A 89 -1.42 -4.52 -6.38
CA GLY A 89 -2.21 -5.01 -5.24
C GLY A 89 -1.68 -4.60 -3.86
N GLU A 90 -0.59 -3.83 -3.81
CA GLU A 90 -0.01 -3.30 -2.58
C GLU A 90 -0.17 -1.78 -2.49
N MET A 91 -0.07 -1.26 -1.26
CA MET A 91 -0.24 0.16 -0.97
C MET A 91 1.07 0.80 -0.52
N TYR A 92 1.56 1.72 -1.36
CA TYR A 92 2.73 2.55 -1.08
C TYR A 92 2.32 3.99 -0.80
N TYR A 93 3.26 4.79 -0.29
CA TYR A 93 3.00 6.15 0.15
C TYR A 93 4.11 7.12 -0.27
N GLY A 94 3.70 8.26 -0.86
CA GLY A 94 4.58 9.33 -1.31
C GLY A 94 4.16 10.70 -0.78
N CYS A 95 5.12 11.59 -0.52
CA CYS A 95 4.84 12.92 0.04
C CYS A 95 4.51 14.01 -0.98
N CYS A 96 4.74 13.74 -2.28
CA CYS A 96 4.46 14.67 -3.36
C CYS A 96 4.23 13.93 -4.69
N GLU A 97 3.77 14.65 -5.71
CA GLU A 97 3.48 14.11 -7.04
C GLU A 97 4.68 13.38 -7.66
N MET A 98 5.88 13.91 -7.52
CA MET A 98 7.10 13.22 -8.01
C MET A 98 7.32 11.86 -7.33
N CYS A 99 6.96 11.72 -6.04
CA CYS A 99 7.06 10.44 -5.35
C CYS A 99 5.99 9.45 -5.86
N VAL A 100 4.77 9.95 -6.09
CA VAL A 100 3.66 9.18 -6.66
C VAL A 100 4.02 8.64 -8.03
N GLU A 101 4.62 9.47 -8.87
CA GLU A 101 5.07 9.05 -10.21
C GLU A 101 6.22 8.04 -10.18
N ARG A 102 7.14 8.16 -9.21
CA ARG A 102 8.35 7.34 -9.13
C ARG A 102 8.07 5.93 -8.63
N ILE A 103 7.21 5.77 -7.62
CA ILE A 103 6.88 4.48 -7.00
C ILE A 103 6.55 3.35 -8.01
N PRO A 104 5.67 3.54 -9.01
CA PRO A 104 5.35 2.48 -9.96
C PRO A 104 6.46 2.22 -10.99
N LYS A 105 7.40 3.15 -11.17
CA LYS A 105 8.46 3.10 -12.20
C LYS A 105 9.79 2.56 -11.68
N ASP A 106 10.07 2.79 -10.41
CA ASP A 106 11.35 2.49 -9.78
C ASP A 106 11.15 1.50 -8.62
N GLU A 107 11.64 0.27 -8.78
CA GLU A 107 11.54 -0.75 -7.72
C GLU A 107 12.38 -0.40 -6.49
N THR A 108 13.45 0.39 -6.64
CA THR A 108 14.36 0.72 -5.54
C THR A 108 13.68 1.55 -4.46
N VAL A 109 12.60 2.28 -4.79
CA VAL A 109 11.80 3.02 -3.81
C VAL A 109 10.69 2.19 -3.16
N ARG A 110 10.48 0.95 -3.61
CA ARG A 110 9.51 0.00 -3.05
C ARG A 110 10.16 -1.06 -2.17
N ILE A 111 11.46 -1.26 -2.31
CA ILE A 111 12.24 -2.27 -1.60
C ILE A 111 13.23 -1.61 -0.63
N ALA A 112 13.37 -2.18 0.56
CA ALA A 112 14.43 -1.85 1.52
C ALA A 112 15.22 -3.10 1.88
N THR A 113 16.26 -2.93 2.70
CA THR A 113 17.01 -4.03 3.32
C THR A 113 16.66 -4.08 4.80
N ASP A 114 16.27 -5.24 5.32
CA ASP A 114 16.05 -5.45 6.75
C ASP A 114 17.41 -5.37 7.50
N PRO A 115 17.58 -4.43 8.45
CA PRO A 115 18.83 -4.29 9.19
C PRO A 115 19.25 -5.52 10.01
N GLN A 116 18.30 -6.36 10.43
CA GLN A 116 18.58 -7.56 11.22
C GLN A 116 19.08 -8.72 10.36
N THR A 117 18.46 -8.94 9.20
CA THR A 117 18.71 -10.15 8.40
C THR A 117 19.49 -9.88 7.11
N GLY A 118 19.54 -8.63 6.64
CA GLY A 118 20.10 -8.26 5.34
C GLY A 118 19.20 -8.63 4.15
N GLU A 119 18.03 -9.22 4.40
CA GLU A 119 17.09 -9.60 3.34
C GLU A 119 16.33 -8.40 2.78
N LYS A 120 15.83 -8.55 1.55
CA LYS A 120 14.98 -7.53 0.93
C LYS A 120 13.59 -7.56 1.52
N VAL A 121 13.07 -6.39 1.89
CA VAL A 121 11.72 -6.21 2.43
C VAL A 121 10.92 -5.27 1.53
N ASN A 122 9.65 -5.61 1.33
CA ASN A 122 8.71 -4.72 0.67
C ASN A 122 8.26 -3.61 1.63
N LYS A 123 8.50 -2.35 1.25
CA LYS A 123 8.15 -1.19 2.08
C LYS A 123 6.65 -1.08 2.34
N ALA A 124 5.79 -1.60 1.45
CA ALA A 124 4.33 -1.59 1.65
C ALA A 124 3.89 -2.33 2.92
N THR A 125 4.54 -3.46 3.24
CA THR A 125 4.17 -4.34 4.37
C THR A 125 5.18 -4.32 5.51
N ALA A 126 6.26 -3.55 5.39
CA ALA A 126 7.34 -3.50 6.37
C ALA A 126 6.89 -2.98 7.73
N TYR A 127 7.61 -3.42 8.77
CA TYR A 127 7.59 -2.83 10.10
C TYR A 127 8.55 -1.64 10.13
N ILE A 128 8.01 -0.41 10.15
CA ILE A 128 8.79 0.81 9.99
C ILE A 128 9.10 1.46 11.34
N VAL A 129 10.37 1.82 11.57
CA VAL A 129 10.87 2.38 12.82
C VAL A 129 11.57 3.72 12.58
N LEU A 130 11.27 4.70 13.41
CA LEU A 130 11.93 6.01 13.41
C LEU A 130 13.36 5.91 13.96
N LEU A 131 14.36 6.40 13.22
CA LEU A 131 15.77 6.30 13.57
C LEU A 131 16.30 7.52 14.32
N ASN A 132 15.72 8.70 14.10
CA ASN A 132 16.22 9.96 14.63
C ASN A 132 15.10 11.02 14.69
N GLU A 133 15.40 12.20 15.24
CA GLU A 133 14.43 13.29 15.38
C GLU A 133 14.16 14.00 14.04
N GLU A 134 15.08 13.87 13.07
CA GLU A 134 14.95 14.41 11.71
C GLU A 134 13.96 13.64 10.83
N GLY A 135 13.48 12.48 11.29
CA GLY A 135 12.43 11.72 10.60
C GLY A 135 12.91 10.53 9.78
N SER A 136 14.20 10.20 9.74
CA SER A 136 14.67 9.04 8.97
C SER A 136 14.09 7.74 9.50
N VAL A 137 13.75 6.79 8.62
CA VAL A 137 13.19 5.50 9.02
C VAL A 137 14.01 4.29 8.56
N ALA A 138 13.90 3.18 9.29
CA ALA A 138 14.33 1.85 8.88
C ALA A 138 13.14 0.93 8.67
N TYR A 139 13.33 -0.09 7.83
CA TYR A 139 12.31 -1.07 7.45
C TYR A 139 12.74 -2.46 7.88
N PHE A 140 11.93 -3.12 8.70
CA PHE A 140 12.11 -4.50 9.09
C PHE A 140 11.03 -5.36 8.44
N ALA A 141 11.31 -6.64 8.17
CA ALA A 141 10.32 -7.58 7.69
C ALA A 141 9.17 -7.76 8.69
N ASN A 142 9.45 -7.63 9.98
CA ASN A 142 8.48 -7.77 11.07
C ASN A 142 9.02 -7.16 12.38
N GLU A 143 8.16 -7.10 13.40
CA GLU A 143 8.51 -6.57 14.73
C GLU A 143 9.60 -7.40 15.43
N LYS A 144 9.63 -8.72 15.24
CA LYS A 144 10.63 -9.60 15.86
C LYS A 144 12.03 -9.22 15.39
N ASN A 145 12.21 -9.00 14.08
CA ASN A 145 13.50 -8.57 13.53
C ASN A 145 13.96 -7.25 14.14
N TYR A 146 13.07 -6.28 14.32
CA TYR A 146 13.40 -5.04 15.02
C TYR A 146 13.85 -5.28 16.47
N LYS A 147 13.12 -6.12 17.22
CA LYS A 147 13.47 -6.44 18.61
C LYS A 147 14.83 -7.13 18.71
N ASP A 148 15.11 -8.09 17.83
CA ASP A 148 16.39 -8.80 17.77
C ASP A 148 17.53 -7.85 17.39
N PHE A 149 17.28 -6.91 16.48
CA PHE A 149 18.24 -5.86 16.11
C PHE A 149 18.60 -4.99 17.31
N VAL A 150 17.61 -4.52 18.07
CA VAL A 150 17.86 -3.73 19.28
C VAL A 150 18.61 -4.53 20.32
N ALA A 151 18.28 -5.81 20.54
CA ALA A 151 18.94 -6.64 21.54
C ALA A 151 20.40 -6.96 21.20
N SER A 152 20.75 -7.03 19.90
CA SER A 152 22.11 -7.33 19.43
C SER A 152 23.02 -6.10 19.29
N HIS A 153 22.48 -4.90 19.45
CA HIS A 153 23.19 -3.63 19.26
C HIS A 153 23.06 -2.68 20.47
N GLN A 154 22.91 -3.26 21.67
CA GLN A 154 22.99 -2.54 22.95
C GLN A 154 24.44 -2.45 23.45
#